data_AF-K2IL67-F1
#
_entry.id   AF-K2IL67-F1
#
_cell.length_a   1.000
_cell.length_b   1.000
_cell.length_c   1.000
_cell.angle_alpha   90.00
_cell.angle_beta   90.00
_cell.angle_gamma   90.00
#
_symmetry.space_group_name_H-M   'P 1'
#
loop_
_entity.id
_entity.type
_entity.pdbx_description
1 polymer ?
#
loop_
_entity_poly.entity_id
_entity_poly.type
_entity_poly.pdbx_seq_one_letter_code
_entity_poly.pdbx_strand_id
1 'polypeptide(L)'
;MMAATAMQAPQRAQEPPIPANDAGRKRKLLLMILKKDLVDGRLKALNKNRTWLAGQLGVTPSTITKLLKDDSQIKGPTIARLAEALQVDPREIMRAWGISTAAETPRIRIGYRITDDGEAQDIDETVMGQIWARRPAGLEEGYAAIVDTDALAPRYMRGELIFAAIERDTPIDQITGECIVTRKDGRRLLRTIQPSVTKGRYALVSLWSGKVELDAEIVEAAPIYWHWPRPVS
;
A
#
# COMPACT_ATOMS: atom_id res chain seq x y z
N MET A 1 54.41 9.56 20.96
CA MET A 1 54.05 9.46 19.53
C MET A 1 53.55 8.05 19.27
N MET A 2 52.23 7.85 19.22
CA MET A 2 51.63 6.59 18.76
C MET A 2 50.59 6.94 17.70
N ALA A 3 50.80 6.46 16.48
CA ALA A 3 49.91 6.66 15.35
C ALA A 3 48.84 5.57 15.35
N ALA A 4 47.58 5.97 15.45
CA ALA A 4 46.43 5.08 15.33
C ALA A 4 46.03 4.95 13.85
N THR A 5 46.18 3.75 13.30
CA THR A 5 45.78 3.38 11.94
C THR A 5 44.27 3.20 11.89
N ALA A 6 43.57 4.08 11.17
CA ALA A 6 42.14 3.97 10.92
C ALA A 6 41.87 2.87 9.87
N MET A 7 41.11 1.83 10.25
CA MET A 7 40.58 0.84 9.32
C MET A 7 39.39 1.44 8.56
N GLN A 8 39.52 1.59 7.24
CA GLN A 8 38.40 1.94 6.36
C GLN A 8 37.44 0.75 6.24
N ALA A 9 36.15 1.02 6.48
CA ALA A 9 35.08 0.05 6.28
C ALA A 9 34.88 -0.26 4.78
N PRO A 10 34.57 -1.52 4.43
CA PRO A 10 34.39 -1.92 3.04
C PRO A 10 33.17 -1.22 2.43
N GLN A 11 33.40 -0.48 1.36
CA GLN A 11 32.34 0.10 0.52
C GLN A 11 31.48 -1.04 -0.04
N ARG A 12 30.22 -1.13 0.41
CA ARG A 12 29.23 -2.02 -0.22
C ARG A 12 29.01 -1.55 -1.65
N ALA A 13 29.27 -2.43 -2.61
CA ALA A 13 28.96 -2.21 -4.01
C ALA A 13 27.46 -1.89 -4.14
N GLN A 14 27.14 -0.69 -4.60
CA GLN A 14 25.78 -0.31 -4.97
C GLN A 14 25.35 -1.18 -6.16
N GLU A 15 24.32 -1.99 -5.98
CA GLU A 15 23.73 -2.74 -7.10
C GLU A 15 23.23 -1.76 -8.16
N PRO A 16 23.52 -2.00 -9.45
CA PRO A 16 23.10 -1.10 -10.51
C PRO A 16 21.56 -1.02 -10.55
N PRO A 17 20.98 0.17 -10.76
CA PRO A 17 19.53 0.33 -10.84
C PRO A 17 18.97 -0.55 -11.96
N ILE A 18 17.94 -1.34 -11.64
CA ILE A 18 17.25 -2.20 -12.60
C ILE A 18 16.73 -1.31 -13.74
N PRO A 19 17.10 -1.56 -15.00
CA PRO A 19 16.71 -0.71 -16.11
C PRO A 19 15.19 -0.71 -16.28
N ALA A 20 14.58 0.47 -16.42
CA ALA A 20 13.13 0.68 -16.54
C ALA A 20 12.42 -0.18 -17.62
N ASN A 21 13.17 -0.70 -18.60
CA ASN A 21 12.68 -1.61 -19.64
C ASN A 21 12.24 -3.00 -19.09
N ASP A 22 12.80 -3.44 -17.96
CA ASP A 22 12.49 -4.76 -17.39
C ASP A 22 11.13 -4.79 -16.68
N ALA A 23 10.74 -3.70 -16.02
CA ALA A 23 9.45 -3.57 -15.35
C ALA A 23 8.26 -3.62 -16.33
N GLY A 24 8.39 -2.95 -17.49
CA GLY A 24 7.37 -2.96 -18.54
C GLY A 24 7.17 -4.35 -19.14
N ARG A 25 8.25 -5.11 -19.37
CA ARG A 25 8.19 -6.49 -19.89
C ARG A 25 7.54 -7.44 -18.88
N LYS A 26 7.93 -7.36 -17.61
CA LYS A 26 7.34 -8.15 -16.51
C LYS A 26 5.85 -7.89 -16.37
N ARG A 27 5.42 -6.63 -16.39
CA ARG A 27 4.00 -6.26 -16.34
C ARG A 27 3.20 -6.83 -17.52
N LYS A 28 3.73 -6.71 -18.74
CA LYS A 28 3.09 -7.24 -19.94
C LYS A 28 2.92 -8.76 -19.88
N LEU A 29 3.96 -9.47 -19.43
CA LEU A 29 3.91 -10.93 -19.26
C LEU A 29 2.86 -11.34 -18.21
N LEU A 30 2.82 -10.64 -17.07
CA LEU A 30 1.87 -10.90 -16.00
C LEU A 30 0.42 -10.71 -16.49
N LEU A 31 0.13 -9.62 -17.18
CA LEU A 31 -1.22 -9.38 -17.73
C LEU A 31 -1.60 -10.45 -18.75
N MET A 32 -0.66 -10.90 -19.59
CA MET A 32 -0.94 -11.98 -20.55
C MET A 32 -1.32 -13.29 -19.84
N ILE A 33 -0.61 -13.63 -18.75
CA ILE A 33 -0.91 -14.82 -17.94
C ILE A 33 -2.31 -14.69 -17.30
N LEU A 34 -2.59 -13.55 -16.65
CA LEU A 34 -3.88 -13.31 -16.00
C LEU A 34 -5.06 -13.38 -16.98
N LYS A 35 -4.93 -12.76 -18.17
CA LYS A 35 -5.95 -12.85 -19.25
C LYS A 35 -6.23 -14.30 -19.63
N LYS A 36 -5.16 -15.06 -19.86
CA LYS A 36 -5.26 -16.44 -20.34
C LYS A 36 -5.86 -17.36 -19.26
N ASP A 37 -5.39 -17.25 -18.03
CA ASP A 37 -5.83 -18.10 -16.92
C ASP A 37 -7.31 -17.87 -16.61
N LEU A 38 -7.76 -16.62 -16.60
CA LEU A 38 -9.17 -16.29 -16.42
C LEU A 38 -10.03 -16.92 -17.53
N VAL A 39 -9.68 -16.66 -18.79
CA VAL A 39 -10.51 -17.11 -19.93
C VAL A 39 -10.47 -18.62 -20.10
N ASP A 40 -9.28 -19.23 -20.12
CA ASP A 40 -9.14 -20.68 -20.30
C ASP A 40 -9.71 -21.44 -19.09
N GLY A 41 -9.52 -20.92 -17.87
CA GLY A 41 -10.08 -21.49 -16.65
C GLY A 41 -11.61 -21.51 -16.66
N ARG A 42 -12.26 -20.39 -17.03
CA ARG A 42 -13.73 -20.32 -17.13
C ARG A 42 -14.28 -21.16 -18.28
N LEU A 43 -13.61 -21.17 -19.44
CA LEU A 43 -14.02 -22.04 -20.55
C LEU A 43 -13.97 -23.52 -20.17
N LYS A 44 -12.92 -23.94 -19.46
CA LYS A 44 -12.80 -25.31 -18.95
C LYS A 44 -13.93 -25.64 -17.97
N ALA A 45 -14.23 -24.75 -17.03
CA ALA A 45 -15.31 -24.93 -16.06
C ALA A 45 -16.69 -25.05 -16.73
N LEU A 46 -16.92 -24.30 -17.81
CA LEU A 46 -18.17 -24.33 -18.59
C LEU A 46 -18.22 -25.48 -19.61
N ASN A 47 -17.17 -26.30 -19.72
CA ASN A 47 -16.98 -27.29 -20.77
C ASN A 47 -17.16 -26.70 -22.19
N LYS A 48 -16.56 -25.52 -22.42
CA LYS A 48 -16.57 -24.79 -23.69
C LYS A 48 -15.16 -24.61 -24.22
N ASN A 49 -15.04 -24.18 -25.47
CA ASN A 49 -13.77 -23.88 -26.12
C ASN A 49 -13.76 -22.46 -26.67
N ARG A 50 -12.60 -22.01 -27.17
CA ARG A 50 -12.43 -20.66 -27.72
C ARG A 50 -13.26 -20.41 -28.99
N THR A 51 -13.56 -21.45 -29.76
CA THR A 51 -14.44 -21.34 -30.94
C THR A 51 -15.87 -21.01 -30.52
N TRP A 52 -16.36 -21.63 -29.44
CA TRP A 52 -17.66 -21.30 -28.86
C TRP A 52 -17.69 -19.84 -28.37
N LEU A 53 -16.64 -19.40 -27.67
CA LEU A 53 -16.53 -18.01 -27.20
C LEU A 53 -16.52 -17.01 -28.37
N ALA A 54 -15.80 -17.32 -29.44
CA ALA A 54 -15.78 -16.52 -30.66
C ALA A 54 -17.19 -16.37 -31.26
N GLY A 55 -17.95 -17.47 -31.28
CA GLY A 55 -19.36 -17.48 -31.69
C GLY A 55 -20.25 -16.58 -30.83
N GLN A 56 -20.12 -16.65 -29.50
CA GLN A 56 -20.89 -15.79 -28.58
C GLN A 56 -20.59 -14.29 -28.77
N LEU A 57 -19.34 -13.97 -29.08
CA LEU A 57 -18.90 -12.58 -29.27
C LEU A 57 -19.14 -12.06 -30.69
N GLY A 58 -19.52 -12.92 -31.64
CA GLY A 58 -19.67 -12.57 -33.05
C GLY A 58 -18.35 -12.22 -33.74
N VAL A 59 -17.25 -12.87 -33.35
CA VAL A 59 -15.90 -12.65 -33.91
C VAL A 59 -15.26 -13.96 -34.36
N THR A 60 -14.12 -13.89 -35.04
CA THR A 60 -13.38 -15.09 -35.45
C THR A 60 -12.51 -15.63 -34.30
N PRO A 61 -12.18 -16.94 -34.28
CA PRO A 61 -11.26 -17.51 -33.27
C PRO A 61 -9.86 -16.87 -33.25
N SER A 62 -9.40 -16.35 -34.38
CA SER A 62 -8.13 -15.61 -34.47
C SER A 62 -8.20 -14.28 -33.72
N THR A 63 -9.34 -13.59 -33.75
CA THR A 63 -9.57 -12.38 -32.95
C THR A 63 -9.51 -12.66 -31.45
N ILE A 64 -10.06 -13.78 -30.98
CA ILE A 64 -9.94 -14.18 -29.57
C ILE A 64 -8.48 -14.46 -29.20
N THR A 65 -7.75 -15.17 -30.07
CA THR A 65 -6.32 -15.44 -29.83
C THR A 65 -5.50 -14.16 -29.79
N LYS A 66 -5.80 -13.20 -30.67
CA LYS A 66 -5.17 -11.88 -30.68
C LYS A 66 -5.52 -11.11 -29.41
N LEU A 67 -6.79 -11.09 -29.02
CA LEU A 67 -7.27 -10.41 -27.82
C LEU A 67 -6.58 -10.89 -26.53
N LEU A 68 -6.25 -12.18 -26.44
CA LEU A 68 -5.55 -12.77 -25.29
C LEU A 68 -4.04 -12.51 -25.29
N LYS A 69 -3.42 -12.35 -26.47
CA LYS A 69 -1.96 -12.16 -26.61
C LYS A 69 -1.55 -10.70 -26.66
N ASP A 70 -2.44 -9.83 -27.16
CA ASP A 70 -2.16 -8.44 -27.43
C ASP A 70 -2.44 -7.57 -26.19
N ASP A 71 -1.78 -6.43 -26.13
CA ASP A 71 -1.98 -5.41 -25.10
C ASP A 71 -3.02 -4.36 -25.52
N SER A 72 -3.74 -4.64 -26.61
CA SER A 72 -4.81 -3.79 -27.10
C SER A 72 -5.89 -3.63 -26.05
N GLN A 73 -6.25 -2.37 -25.76
CA GLN A 73 -7.33 -2.03 -24.87
C GLN A 73 -8.65 -2.63 -25.36
N ILE A 74 -9.32 -3.37 -24.48
CA ILE A 74 -10.63 -3.93 -24.77
C ILE A 74 -11.71 -2.88 -24.52
N LYS A 75 -12.67 -2.79 -25.45
CA LYS A 75 -13.75 -1.80 -25.36
C LYS A 75 -14.83 -2.25 -24.37
N GLY A 76 -15.47 -1.30 -23.70
CA GLY A 76 -16.55 -1.55 -22.72
C GLY A 76 -17.63 -2.56 -23.16
N PRO A 77 -18.21 -2.44 -24.38
CA PRO A 77 -19.19 -3.41 -24.87
C PRO A 77 -18.64 -4.84 -24.99
N THR A 78 -17.36 -4.99 -25.35
CA THR A 78 -16.71 -6.31 -25.46
C THR A 78 -16.48 -6.90 -24.07
N ILE A 79 -16.15 -6.07 -23.06
CA ILE A 79 -16.02 -6.50 -21.66
C ILE A 79 -17.34 -7.09 -21.17
N ALA A 80 -18.45 -6.39 -21.38
CA ALA A 80 -19.78 -6.86 -20.95
C ALA A 80 -20.15 -8.20 -21.59
N ARG A 81 -19.95 -8.35 -22.91
CA ARG A 81 -20.22 -9.60 -23.63
C ARG A 81 -19.31 -10.76 -23.20
N LEU A 82 -18.03 -10.49 -22.91
CA LEU A 82 -17.12 -11.49 -22.37
C LEU A 82 -17.54 -11.94 -20.97
N ALA A 83 -17.90 -10.98 -20.11
CA ALA A 83 -18.36 -11.24 -18.75
C ALA A 83 -19.61 -12.13 -18.76
N GLU A 84 -20.58 -11.82 -19.63
CA GLU A 84 -21.78 -12.62 -19.84
C GLU A 84 -21.44 -14.04 -20.35
N ALA A 85 -20.65 -14.16 -21.42
CA ALA A 85 -20.30 -15.45 -22.01
C ALA A 85 -19.48 -16.35 -21.07
N LEU A 86 -18.65 -15.76 -20.20
CA LEU A 86 -17.84 -16.47 -19.21
C LEU A 86 -18.50 -16.58 -17.83
N GLN A 87 -19.70 -16.02 -17.69
CA GLN A 87 -20.48 -15.93 -16.45
C GLN A 87 -19.66 -15.37 -15.28
N VAL A 88 -18.90 -14.30 -15.50
CA VAL A 88 -18.08 -13.63 -14.47
C VAL A 88 -18.50 -12.17 -14.29
N ASP A 89 -18.08 -11.56 -13.19
CA ASP A 89 -18.25 -10.13 -13.00
C ASP A 89 -17.40 -9.35 -14.05
N PRO A 90 -17.94 -8.31 -14.71
CA PRO A 90 -17.18 -7.47 -15.64
C PRO A 90 -15.88 -6.88 -15.06
N ARG A 91 -15.82 -6.67 -13.74
CA ARG A 91 -14.63 -6.19 -13.03
C ARG A 91 -13.49 -7.22 -13.07
N GLU A 92 -13.78 -8.52 -13.08
CA GLU A 92 -12.75 -9.55 -13.24
C GLU A 92 -12.09 -9.47 -14.62
N ILE A 93 -12.89 -9.26 -15.66
CA ILE A 93 -12.39 -9.01 -17.03
C ILE A 93 -11.56 -7.72 -17.05
N MET A 94 -12.05 -6.64 -16.45
CA MET A 94 -11.32 -5.37 -16.39
C MET A 94 -9.97 -5.49 -15.67
N ARG A 95 -9.93 -6.19 -14.52
CA ARG A 95 -8.69 -6.48 -13.78
C ARG A 95 -7.70 -7.28 -14.61
N ALA A 96 -8.16 -8.35 -15.28
CA ALA A 96 -7.30 -9.16 -16.13
C ALA A 96 -6.73 -8.37 -17.32
N TRP A 97 -7.46 -7.36 -17.82
CA TRP A 97 -6.97 -6.46 -18.87
C TRP A 97 -6.21 -5.24 -18.35
N GLY A 98 -5.94 -5.15 -17.04
CA GLY A 98 -5.27 -3.99 -16.44
C GLY A 98 -6.05 -2.68 -16.59
N ILE A 99 -7.34 -2.76 -16.91
CA ILE A 99 -8.23 -1.61 -16.97
C ILE A 99 -8.56 -1.27 -15.53
N SER A 100 -8.09 -0.10 -15.09
CA SER A 100 -8.45 0.42 -13.79
C SER A 100 -9.97 0.59 -13.75
N THR A 101 -10.65 -0.26 -12.98
CA THR A 101 -12.02 0.03 -12.59
C THR A 101 -11.90 1.19 -11.62
N ALA A 102 -12.32 2.39 -12.02
CA ALA A 102 -12.31 3.59 -11.18
C ALA A 102 -13.09 3.44 -9.84
N ALA A 103 -13.62 2.25 -9.54
CA ALA A 103 -14.34 1.86 -8.34
C ALA A 103 -13.60 0.85 -7.43
N GLU A 104 -12.37 0.43 -7.74
CA GLU A 104 -11.51 -0.06 -6.65
C GLU A 104 -10.96 1.17 -5.97
N THR A 105 -11.76 1.66 -5.03
CA THR A 105 -11.29 2.65 -4.08
C THR A 105 -9.99 2.10 -3.52
N PRO A 106 -8.84 2.74 -3.77
CA PRO A 106 -7.57 2.18 -3.35
C PRO A 106 -7.67 1.89 -1.87
N ARG A 107 -7.27 0.69 -1.47
CA ARG A 107 -7.34 0.26 -0.07
C ARG A 107 -5.96 0.36 0.54
N ILE A 108 -5.94 0.59 1.84
CA ILE A 108 -4.71 0.65 2.62
C ILE A 108 -4.87 -0.27 3.83
N ARG A 109 -3.80 -0.99 4.17
CA ARG A 109 -3.81 -1.93 5.28
C ARG A 109 -3.94 -1.17 6.60
N ILE A 110 -4.83 -1.62 7.48
CA ILE A 110 -4.84 -1.20 8.89
C ILE A 110 -3.88 -2.15 9.62
N GLY A 111 -2.66 -1.67 9.87
CA GLY A 111 -1.58 -2.49 10.42
C GLY A 111 -1.44 -2.39 11.94
N TYR A 112 -1.96 -1.31 12.53
CA TYR A 112 -1.68 -0.95 13.91
C TYR A 112 -2.94 -0.56 14.69
N ARG A 113 -2.90 -0.79 16.00
CA ARG A 113 -3.82 -0.19 16.96
C ARG A 113 -3.06 0.81 17.84
N ILE A 114 -3.64 1.98 18.09
CA ILE A 114 -3.07 3.01 18.97
C ILE A 114 -3.68 2.87 20.37
N THR A 115 -2.83 2.77 21.40
CA THR A 115 -3.21 2.60 22.81
C THR A 115 -3.11 3.91 23.60
N ASP A 116 -3.44 3.86 24.90
CA ASP A 116 -3.59 5.01 25.81
C ASP A 116 -2.38 5.96 25.84
N ASP A 117 -1.17 5.42 25.76
CA ASP A 117 0.08 6.19 25.75
C ASP A 117 0.51 6.63 24.35
N GLY A 118 -0.34 6.41 23.34
CA GLY A 118 -0.06 6.61 21.93
C GLY A 118 0.89 5.57 21.33
N GLU A 119 1.11 4.42 21.96
CA GLU A 119 1.86 3.32 21.35
C GLU A 119 1.08 2.69 20.20
N ALA A 120 1.77 2.43 19.08
CA ALA A 120 1.23 1.76 17.90
C ALA A 120 1.65 0.28 17.92
N GLN A 121 0.70 -0.59 18.26
CA GLN A 121 0.93 -2.03 18.37
C GLN A 121 0.46 -2.73 17.09
N ASP A 122 1.24 -3.69 16.60
CA ASP A 122 0.87 -4.49 15.42
C ASP A 122 -0.45 -5.23 15.68
N ILE A 123 -1.35 -5.20 14.69
CA ILE A 123 -2.57 -6.02 14.70
C ILE A 123 -2.19 -7.43 14.24
N ASP A 124 -2.50 -8.42 15.07
CA ASP A 124 -2.31 -9.83 14.72
C ASP A 124 -3.28 -10.25 13.61
N GLU A 125 -2.76 -10.40 12.39
CA GLU A 125 -3.51 -10.82 11.21
C GLU A 125 -4.05 -12.25 11.33
N THR A 126 -3.46 -13.10 12.19
CA THR A 126 -3.93 -14.48 12.40
C THR A 126 -5.24 -14.53 13.19
N VAL A 127 -5.47 -13.54 14.05
CA VAL A 127 -6.66 -13.43 14.91
C VAL A 127 -7.78 -12.65 14.22
N MET A 128 -7.43 -11.55 13.55
CA MET A 128 -8.40 -10.59 13.00
C MET A 128 -8.57 -10.67 11.48
N GLY A 129 -7.72 -11.43 10.79
CA GLY A 129 -7.57 -11.34 9.34
C GLY A 129 -6.97 -10.00 8.90
N GLN A 130 -6.74 -9.85 7.60
CA GLN A 130 -6.28 -8.58 7.05
C GLN A 130 -7.42 -7.56 7.00
N ILE A 131 -7.25 -6.47 7.74
CA ILE A 131 -8.20 -5.37 7.79
C ILE A 131 -7.73 -4.26 6.84
N TRP A 132 -8.66 -3.74 6.05
CA TRP A 132 -8.36 -2.78 4.98
C TRP A 132 -9.31 -1.59 5.03
N ALA A 133 -8.77 -0.38 5.07
CA ALA A 133 -9.52 0.86 4.97
C ALA A 133 -9.55 1.40 3.53
N ARG A 134 -10.49 2.31 3.25
CA ARG A 134 -10.39 3.19 2.08
C ARG A 134 -9.15 4.07 2.24
N ARG A 135 -8.26 4.04 1.26
CA ARG A 135 -7.12 4.95 1.19
C ARG A 135 -7.62 6.36 0.87
N PRO A 136 -7.20 7.36 1.64
CA PRO A 136 -7.26 8.76 1.26
C PRO A 136 -6.92 9.06 -0.20
N ALA A 137 -7.64 10.01 -0.80
CA ALA A 137 -7.17 10.62 -2.04
C ALA A 137 -5.84 11.34 -1.77
N GLY A 138 -4.87 11.20 -2.67
CA GLY A 138 -3.56 11.84 -2.56
C GLY A 138 -2.52 11.10 -1.71
N LEU A 139 -2.90 10.08 -0.94
CA LEU A 139 -1.94 9.21 -0.25
C LEU A 139 -1.44 8.13 -1.22
N GLU A 140 -0.16 8.18 -1.59
CA GLU A 140 0.45 7.22 -2.53
C GLU A 140 0.86 5.92 -1.83
N GLU A 141 1.74 6.01 -0.83
CA GLU A 141 2.19 4.89 0.00
C GLU A 141 2.01 5.22 1.49
N GLY A 142 1.63 4.22 2.27
CA GLY A 142 1.37 4.42 3.68
C GLY A 142 0.75 3.21 4.36
N TYR A 143 0.32 3.43 5.59
CA TYR A 143 -0.53 2.49 6.34
C TYR A 143 -1.57 3.25 7.16
N ALA A 144 -2.58 2.52 7.64
CA ALA A 144 -3.54 3.04 8.60
C ALA A 144 -3.32 2.41 9.98
N ALA A 145 -3.66 3.17 11.01
CA ALA A 145 -3.77 2.73 12.40
C ALA A 145 -5.17 3.05 12.92
N ILE A 146 -5.76 2.15 13.72
CA ILE A 146 -7.03 2.41 14.41
C ILE A 146 -6.76 2.89 15.84
N VAL A 147 -7.47 3.92 16.27
CA VAL A 147 -7.37 4.42 17.65
C VAL A 147 -8.22 3.54 18.55
N ASP A 148 -7.61 2.81 19.49
CA ASP A 148 -8.33 1.95 20.45
C ASP A 148 -8.22 2.47 21.89
N THR A 149 -8.33 3.78 22.03
CA THR A 149 -8.30 4.48 23.31
C THR A 149 -9.09 5.78 23.25
N ASP A 150 -9.58 6.24 24.39
CA ASP A 150 -10.16 7.58 24.56
C ASP A 150 -9.14 8.59 25.10
N ALA A 151 -7.93 8.14 25.48
CA ALA A 151 -6.90 9.00 26.07
C ALA A 151 -6.36 10.06 25.10
N LEU A 152 -6.53 9.86 23.78
CA LEU A 152 -6.08 10.80 22.76
C LEU A 152 -7.13 11.86 22.39
N ALA A 153 -8.31 11.83 23.01
CA ALA A 153 -9.34 12.84 22.80
C ALA A 153 -8.90 14.21 23.37
N PRO A 154 -9.33 15.34 22.75
CA PRO A 154 -10.24 15.43 21.60
C PRO A 154 -9.53 15.34 20.25
N ARG A 155 -8.19 15.16 20.23
CA ARG A 155 -7.42 15.18 18.98
C ARG A 155 -7.71 13.96 18.12
N TYR A 156 -7.77 12.78 18.75
CA TYR A 156 -8.12 11.52 18.13
C TYR A 156 -9.14 10.77 18.99
N MET A 157 -10.25 10.37 18.39
CA MET A 157 -11.32 9.66 19.10
C MET A 157 -11.19 8.14 18.92
N ARG A 158 -11.65 7.35 19.90
CA ARG A 158 -11.71 5.89 19.77
C ARG A 158 -12.49 5.48 18.52
N GLY A 159 -11.89 4.58 17.75
CA GLY A 159 -12.39 4.06 16.48
C GLY A 159 -12.01 4.88 15.24
N GLU A 160 -11.36 6.04 15.40
CA GLU A 160 -10.84 6.79 14.26
C GLU A 160 -9.69 6.05 13.58
N LEU A 161 -9.56 6.31 12.28
CA LEU A 161 -8.44 5.82 11.48
C LEU A 161 -7.45 6.95 11.25
N ILE A 162 -6.20 6.71 11.61
CA ILE A 162 -5.06 7.60 11.34
C ILE A 162 -4.29 7.02 10.17
N PHE A 163 -4.04 7.82 9.14
CA PHE A 163 -3.28 7.43 7.95
C PHE A 163 -1.91 8.09 8.00
N ALA A 164 -0.85 7.27 7.98
CA ALA A 164 0.53 7.73 7.96
C ALA A 164 1.15 7.46 6.58
N ALA A 165 1.88 8.44 6.06
CA ALA A 165 2.61 8.31 4.79
C ALA A 165 3.96 7.64 5.03
N ILE A 166 4.35 6.74 4.13
CA ILE A 166 5.71 6.20 4.11
C ILE A 166 6.54 7.11 3.21
N GLU A 167 7.37 7.97 3.81
CA GLU A 167 8.31 8.81 3.08
C GLU A 167 9.70 8.15 3.09
N ARG A 168 10.07 7.47 2.00
CA ARG A 168 11.34 6.73 1.93
C ARG A 168 12.55 7.62 1.68
N ASP A 169 12.34 8.75 1.01
CA ASP A 169 13.40 9.63 0.53
C ASP A 169 13.52 10.93 1.34
N THR A 170 12.60 11.20 2.26
CA THR A 170 12.64 12.38 3.11
C THR A 170 13.55 12.13 4.31
N PRO A 171 14.62 12.93 4.49
CA PRO A 171 15.44 12.87 5.69
C PRO A 171 14.58 13.16 6.94
N ILE A 172 14.75 12.36 8.01
CA ILE A 172 13.94 12.48 9.23
C ILE A 172 14.03 13.90 9.84
N ASP A 173 15.15 14.61 9.65
CA ASP A 173 15.36 15.98 10.10
C ASP A 173 14.48 17.02 9.39
N GLN A 174 13.85 16.65 8.28
CA GLN A 174 12.87 17.47 7.58
C GLN A 174 11.42 17.16 7.99
N ILE A 175 11.20 16.04 8.70
CA ILE A 175 9.88 15.64 9.16
C ILE A 175 9.57 16.37 10.47
N THR A 176 8.47 17.14 10.48
CA THR A 176 7.97 17.86 11.65
C THR A 176 6.48 17.64 11.82
N GLY A 177 5.97 17.73 13.05
CA GLY A 177 4.55 17.56 13.33
C GLY A 177 4.18 16.16 13.83
N GLU A 178 2.90 15.79 13.74
CA GLU A 178 2.41 14.51 14.23
C GLU A 178 2.84 13.37 13.30
N CYS A 179 3.46 12.34 13.88
CA CYS A 179 4.01 11.19 13.17
C CYS A 179 3.80 9.90 13.97
N ILE A 180 3.78 8.76 13.28
CA ILE A 180 4.12 7.48 13.90
C ILE A 180 5.62 7.29 13.74
N VAL A 181 6.33 7.30 14.87
CA VAL A 181 7.79 7.17 14.91
C VAL A 181 8.16 5.77 15.38
N THR A 182 9.11 5.14 14.70
CA THR A 182 9.76 3.91 15.15
C THR A 182 11.05 4.29 15.85
N ARG A 183 11.18 3.92 17.13
CA ARG A 183 12.40 4.08 17.91
C ARG A 183 13.37 2.95 17.63
N LYS A 184 14.64 3.14 18.01
CA LYS A 184 15.67 2.10 17.87
C LYS A 184 15.41 0.82 18.67
N ASP A 185 14.62 0.91 19.74
CA ASP A 185 14.16 -0.25 20.51
C ASP A 185 13.02 -1.04 19.80
N GLY A 186 12.59 -0.59 18.62
CA GLY A 186 11.54 -1.21 17.82
C GLY A 186 10.13 -0.75 18.18
N ARG A 187 9.94 0.04 19.25
CA ARG A 187 8.63 0.55 19.65
C ARG A 187 8.16 1.61 18.66
N ARG A 188 6.88 1.57 18.30
CA ARG A 188 6.23 2.57 17.46
C ARG A 188 5.34 3.46 18.30
N LEU A 189 5.46 4.78 18.16
CA LEU A 189 4.73 5.75 18.97
C LEU A 189 4.11 6.84 18.10
N LEU A 190 2.86 7.20 18.36
CA LEU A 190 2.21 8.39 17.82
C LEU A 190 2.63 9.61 18.65
N ARG A 191 3.44 10.50 18.06
CA ARG A 191 4.05 11.66 18.74
C ARG A 191 4.13 12.87 17.82
N THR A 192 4.26 14.06 18.40
CA THR A 192 4.77 15.20 17.63
C THR A 192 6.30 15.15 17.64
N ILE A 193 6.91 15.09 16.46
CA ILE A 193 8.36 15.19 16.30
C ILE A 193 8.78 16.65 16.16
N GLN A 194 9.82 17.04 16.91
CA GLN A 194 10.44 18.36 16.85
C GLN A 194 11.96 18.20 16.74
N PRO A 195 12.65 19.08 16.00
CA PRO A 195 14.11 19.10 15.96
C PRO A 195 14.71 19.26 17.36
N SER A 196 15.75 18.49 17.70
CA SER A 196 16.57 18.72 18.89
C SER A 196 17.75 19.66 18.58
N VAL A 197 18.36 20.21 19.63
CA VAL A 197 19.65 20.90 19.55
C VAL A 197 20.80 19.95 19.16
N THR A 198 20.64 18.66 19.48
CA THR A 198 21.63 17.64 19.14
C THR A 198 21.34 17.07 17.75
N LYS A 199 22.31 17.17 16.83
CA LYS A 199 22.15 16.67 15.45
C LYS A 199 21.82 15.17 15.44
N GLY A 200 20.79 14.79 14.69
CA GLY A 200 20.32 13.41 14.58
C GLY A 200 19.51 12.91 15.79
N ARG A 201 19.14 13.83 16.70
CA ARG A 201 18.24 13.57 17.81
C ARG A 201 16.98 14.41 17.67
N TYR A 202 15.92 13.96 18.32
CA TYR A 202 14.61 14.58 18.20
C TYR A 202 13.96 14.69 19.57
N ALA A 203 13.16 15.75 19.74
CA ALA A 203 12.23 15.83 20.85
C ALA A 203 10.90 15.19 20.41
N LEU A 204 10.40 14.27 21.23
CA LEU A 204 9.11 13.62 21.02
C LEU A 204 8.10 14.14 22.05
N VAL A 205 7.03 14.75 21.58
CA VAL A 205 5.96 15.26 22.44
C VAL A 205 4.80 14.26 22.46
N SER A 206 4.42 13.82 23.65
CA SER A 206 3.24 12.97 23.87
C SER A 206 1.97 13.75 23.53
N LEU A 207 1.14 13.22 22.63
CA LEU A 207 -0.15 13.82 22.29
C LEU A 207 -1.16 13.73 23.44
N TRP A 208 -1.01 12.73 24.31
CA TRP A 208 -1.87 12.53 25.48
C TRP A 208 -1.48 13.46 26.64
N SER A 209 -0.20 13.46 27.02
CA SER A 209 0.23 14.10 28.28
C SER A 209 0.95 15.44 28.08
N GLY A 210 1.31 15.79 26.84
CA GLY A 210 2.19 16.93 26.55
C GLY A 210 3.63 16.75 27.04
N LYS A 211 3.98 15.62 27.69
CA LYS A 211 5.34 15.35 28.14
C LYS A 211 6.28 15.28 26.95
N VAL A 212 7.44 15.93 27.11
CA VAL A 212 8.50 15.97 26.11
C VAL A 212 9.58 14.97 26.51
N GLU A 213 9.87 14.03 25.62
CA GLU A 213 11.05 13.18 25.67
C GLU A 213 12.13 13.83 24.81
N LEU A 214 13.24 14.24 25.45
CA LEU A 214 14.37 14.85 24.76
C LEU A 214 15.34 13.78 24.25
N ASP A 215 16.04 14.13 23.18
CA ASP A 215 17.13 13.36 22.58
C ASP A 215 16.79 11.91 22.18
N ALA A 216 15.57 11.70 21.70
CA ALA A 216 15.12 10.40 21.22
C ALA A 216 15.88 9.94 19.95
N GLU A 217 16.22 8.66 19.92
CA GLU A 217 16.77 7.95 18.76
C GLU A 217 15.64 7.36 17.91
N ILE A 218 15.39 7.98 16.76
CA ILE A 218 14.35 7.58 15.80
C ILE A 218 15.01 6.90 14.60
N VAL A 219 14.50 5.73 14.21
CA VAL A 219 14.97 5.01 13.01
C VAL A 219 14.06 5.24 11.81
N GLU A 220 12.80 5.56 12.04
CA GLU A 220 11.81 5.84 11.01
C GLU A 220 10.75 6.81 11.55
N ALA A 221 10.26 7.72 10.71
CA ALA A 221 9.13 8.56 11.02
C ALA A 221 8.16 8.57 9.84
N ALA A 222 6.90 8.26 10.11
CA ALA A 222 5.83 8.27 9.13
C ALA A 222 4.85 9.41 9.48
N PRO A 223 4.88 10.55 8.76
CA PRO A 223 4.04 11.69 9.07
C PRO A 223 2.56 11.36 8.91
N ILE A 224 1.73 11.91 9.79
CA ILE A 224 0.28 11.77 9.68
C ILE A 224 -0.20 12.60 8.50
N TYR A 225 -0.75 11.90 7.50
CA TYR A 225 -1.28 12.49 6.29
C TYR A 225 -2.72 12.99 6.51
N TRP A 226 -3.55 12.15 7.13
CA TRP A 226 -4.96 12.44 7.37
C TRP A 226 -5.48 11.54 8.50
N HIS A 227 -6.57 11.93 9.14
CA HIS A 227 -7.37 11.07 10.00
C HIS A 227 -8.84 11.16 9.60
N TRP A 228 -9.53 10.02 9.62
CA TRP A 228 -10.94 9.93 9.25
C TRP A 228 -11.81 10.09 10.49
N PRO A 229 -12.59 11.17 10.61
CA PRO A 229 -13.54 11.31 11.72
C PRO A 229 -14.63 10.26 11.58
N ARG A 230 -15.09 9.72 12.71
CA ARG A 230 -16.24 8.81 12.71
C ARG A 230 -17.43 9.52 12.04
N PRO A 231 -18.16 8.91 11.10
CA PRO A 231 -19.48 9.43 10.77
C PRO A 231 -20.28 9.42 12.08
N VAL A 232 -20.72 10.60 12.51
CA VAL A 232 -21.61 10.74 13.66
C VAL A 232 -22.88 9.98 13.28
N SER A 233 -23.07 8.80 13.87
CA SER A 233 -24.27 7.98 13.69
C SER A 233 -25.45 8.59 14.41
#